data_AF-A0A3C1ZEY6-F1
#
_entry.id   AF-A0A3C1ZEY6-F1
#
_cell.length_a   1.000
_cell.length_b   1.000
_cell.length_c   1.000
_cell.angle_alpha   90.00
_cell.angle_beta   90.00
_cell.angle_gamma   90.00
#
_symmetry.space_group_name_H-M   'P 1'
#
loop_
_entity.id
_entity.type
_entity.pdbx_description
1 polymer ?
#
loop_
_entity_poly.entity_id
_entity_poly.type
_entity_poly.pdbx_seq_one_letter_code
_entity_poly.pdbx_strand_id
1 'polypeptide(L)'
;MKNIVILSLVAALSLCPATMHGKKKQKKYAKTEVSLDSSKPVEQPMTPVTITNAKKQLEGEWDIVTLRKKPVSTPDRAYLYLDFKNFKVYGSTGCNDLNGRFQQSGTNINFKDFITTERACHSATRERDILKALAEVQRMTMSTQYNIEYLNLMNSKGQVIMVLKHHNLDLMNGVWIVREADGVNVRDKNVRMVIDATMQTLHGNTGCNIINGIIHIDASKDHAIQFEDIHTTGNVCDDMTTETAILVALEQTESCKRINDAQVALLDHKGRIVLMLDRTTLPR
;
A
#
# COMPACT_ATOMS: atom_id res chain seq x y z
N MET A 1 45.15 70.05 37.80
CA MET A 1 45.45 69.29 36.57
C MET A 1 45.68 67.85 36.99
N LYS A 2 44.78 66.93 36.62
CA LYS A 2 44.78 65.55 37.11
C LYS A 2 45.92 64.77 36.46
N ASN A 3 46.68 64.09 37.31
CA ASN A 3 47.80 63.23 37.01
C ASN A 3 47.38 61.77 37.22
N ILE A 4 48.13 60.86 36.58
CA ILE A 4 48.47 59.49 37.02
C ILE A 4 47.73 58.29 36.40
N VAL A 5 48.51 57.60 35.55
CA VAL A 5 48.92 56.16 35.56
C VAL A 5 47.87 55.07 35.45
N ILE A 6 47.99 54.30 34.37
CA ILE A 6 47.41 52.97 34.16
C ILE A 6 48.29 51.94 34.86
N LEU A 7 47.73 51.19 35.81
CA LEU A 7 48.34 50.02 36.44
C LEU A 7 47.41 48.81 36.27
N SER A 8 47.93 47.75 35.66
CA SER A 8 47.33 46.42 35.54
C SER A 8 47.34 45.69 36.89
N LEU A 9 46.30 44.88 37.19
CA LEU A 9 46.39 43.80 38.18
C LEU A 9 45.36 42.68 37.95
N VAL A 10 45.84 41.44 38.12
CA VAL A 10 45.17 40.14 38.04
C VAL A 10 44.70 39.69 39.44
N ALA A 11 43.57 38.97 39.54
CA ALA A 11 43.20 37.94 40.57
C ALA A 11 41.66 37.76 40.60
N ALA A 12 41.00 36.63 40.87
CA ALA A 12 41.37 35.30 41.36
C ALA A 12 40.25 34.28 40.98
N LEU A 13 40.63 32.99 40.92
CA LEU A 13 39.71 31.85 40.88
C LEU A 13 38.88 31.74 42.18
N SER A 14 37.62 31.31 42.06
CA SER A 14 36.98 30.48 43.08
C SER A 14 36.25 29.31 42.42
N LEU A 15 36.70 28.09 42.75
CA LEU A 15 36.04 26.84 42.41
C LEU A 15 34.84 26.62 43.33
N CYS A 16 33.73 26.12 42.78
CA CYS A 16 32.73 25.35 43.53
C CYS A 16 32.61 23.94 42.94
N PRO A 17 32.42 22.89 43.76
CA PRO A 17 32.56 21.50 43.34
C PRO A 17 31.31 20.98 42.62
N ALA A 18 31.57 20.10 41.65
CA ALA A 18 30.57 19.39 40.87
C ALA A 18 29.86 18.31 41.71
N THR A 19 28.53 18.36 41.77
CA THR A 19 27.71 17.17 42.02
C THR A 19 27.39 16.48 40.69
N MET A 20 28.07 15.37 40.45
CA MET A 20 27.87 14.48 39.30
C MET A 20 26.50 13.80 39.37
N HIS A 21 25.57 14.18 38.49
CA HIS A 21 24.48 13.29 38.09
C HIS A 21 25.01 12.35 36.99
N GLY A 22 25.22 11.09 37.34
CA GLY A 22 25.61 10.05 36.40
C GLY A 22 24.57 9.87 35.29
N LYS A 23 24.88 10.36 34.09
CA LYS A 23 24.12 10.05 32.87
C LYS A 23 24.30 8.57 32.55
N LYS A 24 23.26 7.76 32.79
CA LYS A 24 23.15 6.41 32.20
C LYS A 24 23.26 6.56 30.69
N LYS A 25 24.35 6.04 30.10
CA LYS A 25 24.56 5.99 28.66
C LYS A 25 23.45 5.14 28.03
N GLN A 26 22.49 5.78 27.37
CA GLN A 26 21.63 5.10 26.42
C GLN A 26 22.54 4.53 25.32
N LYS A 27 22.55 3.20 25.18
CA LYS A 27 23.17 2.54 24.02
C LYS A 27 22.39 2.98 22.79
N LYS A 28 22.94 3.92 22.02
CA LYS A 28 22.50 4.22 20.65
C LYS A 28 22.75 2.96 19.83
N TYR A 29 21.67 2.35 19.34
CA TYR A 29 21.77 1.32 18.32
C TYR A 29 22.41 1.97 17.09
N ALA A 30 23.52 1.40 16.62
CA ALA A 30 24.19 1.88 15.42
C ALA A 30 23.26 1.66 14.22
N LYS A 31 22.85 2.76 13.59
CA LYS A 31 22.15 2.76 12.32
C LYS A 31 23.12 2.22 11.28
N THR A 32 22.95 0.96 10.87
CA THR A 32 23.64 0.47 9.68
C THR A 32 23.03 1.22 8.50
N GLU A 33 23.76 2.21 7.99
CA GLU A 33 23.43 2.87 6.73
C GLU A 33 23.60 1.83 5.61
N VAL A 34 22.48 1.25 5.18
CA VAL A 34 22.44 0.52 3.92
C VAL A 34 22.42 1.59 2.84
N SER A 35 23.58 1.84 2.24
CA SER A 35 23.68 2.59 0.99
C SER A 35 22.96 1.78 -0.09
N LEU A 36 21.74 2.22 -0.43
CA LEU A 36 21.10 1.79 -1.65
C LEU A 36 21.71 2.65 -2.76
N ASP A 37 22.64 2.05 -3.49
CA ASP A 37 23.04 2.54 -4.80
C ASP A 37 21.78 2.77 -5.64
N SER A 38 21.74 3.87 -6.38
CA SER A 38 20.59 4.30 -7.17
C SER A 38 20.46 3.41 -8.41
N SER A 39 20.23 2.12 -8.22
CA SER A 39 19.77 1.25 -9.28
C SER A 39 18.31 1.57 -9.56
N LYS A 40 17.95 1.75 -10.83
CA LYS A 40 16.56 1.69 -11.33
C LYS A 40 15.80 0.59 -10.57
N PRO A 41 14.50 0.75 -10.26
CA PRO A 41 13.72 -0.29 -9.59
C PRO A 41 14.02 -1.63 -10.27
N VAL A 42 14.71 -2.52 -9.57
CA VAL A 42 14.98 -3.87 -10.09
C VAL A 42 13.60 -4.49 -10.23
N GLU A 43 13.15 -4.64 -11.48
CA GLU A 43 11.89 -5.29 -11.82
C GLU A 43 11.95 -6.70 -11.21
N GLN A 44 11.26 -6.90 -10.08
CA GLN A 44 11.26 -8.18 -9.40
C GLN A 44 10.51 -9.15 -10.30
N PRO A 45 11.08 -10.33 -10.61
CA PRO A 45 10.37 -11.31 -11.41
C PRO A 45 9.12 -11.78 -10.65
N MET A 46 8.03 -11.99 -11.37
CA MET A 46 6.85 -12.68 -10.85
C MET A 46 7.26 -14.05 -10.30
N THR A 47 6.96 -14.29 -9.03
CA THR A 47 7.21 -15.56 -8.34
C THR A 47 5.94 -16.42 -8.35
N PRO A 48 6.01 -17.72 -8.66
CA PRO A 48 4.81 -18.57 -8.69
C PRO A 48 4.15 -18.72 -7.31
N VAL A 49 2.83 -18.67 -7.27
CA VAL A 49 2.01 -18.94 -6.07
C VAL A 49 1.21 -20.22 -6.33
N THR A 50 1.23 -21.14 -5.36
CA THR A 50 0.47 -22.39 -5.47
C THR A 50 -1.00 -22.16 -5.13
N ILE A 51 -1.90 -22.62 -6.01
CA ILE A 51 -3.35 -22.61 -5.75
C ILE A 51 -3.68 -23.84 -4.90
N THR A 52 -3.89 -23.63 -3.60
CA THR A 52 -4.26 -24.67 -2.63
C THR A 52 -5.75 -24.63 -2.29
N ASN A 53 -6.36 -23.45 -2.33
CA ASN A 53 -7.79 -23.24 -2.16
C ASN A 53 -8.23 -22.12 -3.11
N ALA A 54 -8.71 -22.51 -4.30
CA ALA A 54 -9.11 -21.59 -5.35
C ALA A 54 -10.15 -20.57 -4.87
N LYS A 55 -11.20 -21.01 -4.15
CA LYS A 55 -12.22 -20.10 -3.60
C LYS A 55 -11.61 -19.04 -2.70
N LYS A 56 -10.74 -19.44 -1.76
CA LYS A 56 -10.14 -18.48 -0.82
C LYS A 56 -9.17 -17.51 -1.51
N GLN A 57 -8.48 -17.97 -2.55
CA GLN A 57 -7.41 -17.20 -3.20
C GLN A 57 -7.88 -16.36 -4.40
N LEU A 58 -9.02 -16.71 -5.01
CA LEU A 58 -9.46 -16.12 -6.27
C LEU A 58 -10.81 -15.40 -6.18
N GLU A 59 -11.58 -15.58 -5.11
CA GLU A 59 -12.78 -14.78 -4.86
C GLU A 59 -12.42 -13.30 -4.82
N GLY A 60 -13.16 -12.47 -5.55
CA GLY A 60 -12.97 -11.02 -5.55
C GLY A 60 -12.70 -10.45 -6.94
N GLU A 61 -12.23 -9.21 -6.96
CA GLU A 61 -12.03 -8.40 -8.16
C GLU A 61 -10.60 -8.48 -8.67
N TRP A 62 -10.47 -8.53 -10.00
CA TRP A 62 -9.21 -8.73 -10.73
C TRP A 62 -9.16 -7.78 -11.92
N ASP A 63 -8.25 -6.83 -11.91
CA ASP A 63 -8.03 -5.86 -13.00
C ASP A 63 -7.32 -6.55 -14.17
N ILE A 64 -7.83 -6.40 -15.40
CA ILE A 64 -7.21 -6.98 -16.59
C ILE A 64 -6.07 -6.08 -17.06
N VAL A 65 -4.82 -6.44 -16.73
CA VAL A 65 -3.65 -5.59 -16.99
C VAL A 65 -2.94 -5.92 -18.29
N THR A 66 -3.01 -7.17 -18.76
CA THR A 66 -2.33 -7.59 -19.99
C THR A 66 -3.18 -8.56 -20.79
N LEU A 67 -3.26 -8.32 -22.10
CA LEU A 67 -3.89 -9.19 -23.09
C LEU A 67 -2.84 -9.60 -24.14
N ARG A 68 -2.53 -10.89 -24.23
CA ARG A 68 -1.52 -11.46 -25.16
C ARG A 68 -0.19 -10.68 -25.14
N LYS A 69 0.33 -10.45 -23.94
CA LYS A 69 1.59 -9.70 -23.66
C LYS A 69 1.55 -8.20 -24.01
N LYS A 70 0.39 -7.64 -24.33
CA LYS A 70 0.22 -6.20 -24.53
C LYS A 70 -0.58 -5.61 -23.36
N PRO A 71 -0.21 -4.43 -22.84
CA PRO A 71 -1.01 -3.74 -21.84
C PRO A 71 -2.44 -3.53 -22.34
N VAL A 72 -3.41 -3.71 -21.44
CA VAL A 72 -4.80 -3.34 -21.73
C VAL A 72 -4.93 -1.83 -21.57
N SER A 73 -5.52 -1.20 -22.57
CA SER A 73 -5.77 0.24 -22.60
C SER A 73 -7.18 0.49 -23.12
N THR A 74 -8.06 0.85 -22.21
CA THR A 74 -9.51 1.05 -22.38
C THR A 74 -9.93 2.39 -21.77
N PRO A 75 -11.06 2.97 -22.20
CA PRO A 75 -11.57 4.25 -21.66
C PRO A 75 -11.82 4.17 -20.16
N ASP A 76 -12.49 3.11 -19.73
CA ASP A 76 -12.70 2.76 -18.33
C ASP A 76 -11.88 1.53 -17.97
N ARG A 77 -11.75 1.25 -16.68
CA ARG A 77 -11.03 0.09 -16.15
C ARG A 77 -11.68 -1.22 -16.62
N ALA A 78 -10.89 -2.13 -17.19
CA ALA A 78 -11.31 -3.48 -17.51
C ALA A 78 -10.99 -4.42 -16.32
N TYR A 79 -11.96 -5.18 -15.85
CA TYR A 79 -11.83 -6.03 -14.66
C TYR A 79 -12.81 -7.20 -14.68
N LEU A 80 -12.56 -8.21 -13.85
CA LEU A 80 -13.48 -9.32 -13.56
C LEU A 80 -13.65 -9.47 -12.05
N TYR A 81 -14.88 -9.72 -11.59
CA TYR A 81 -15.18 -10.21 -10.25
C TYR A 81 -15.55 -11.69 -10.33
N LEU A 82 -14.83 -12.54 -9.59
CA LEU A 82 -15.07 -13.98 -9.52
C LEU A 82 -15.89 -14.32 -8.26
N ASP A 83 -17.15 -14.70 -8.46
CA ASP A 83 -18.05 -15.18 -7.41
C ASP A 83 -18.04 -16.73 -7.37
N PHE A 84 -17.26 -17.32 -6.46
CA PHE A 84 -17.22 -18.77 -6.23
C PHE A 84 -18.41 -19.28 -5.41
N LYS A 85 -19.25 -18.40 -4.85
CA LYS A 85 -20.50 -18.82 -4.20
C LYS A 85 -21.53 -19.26 -5.25
N ASN A 86 -21.63 -18.52 -6.36
CA ASN A 86 -22.62 -18.79 -7.41
C ASN A 86 -22.01 -19.24 -8.74
N PHE A 87 -20.68 -19.34 -8.84
CA PHE A 87 -19.94 -19.63 -10.06
C PHE A 87 -20.26 -18.66 -11.21
N LYS A 88 -20.31 -17.37 -10.84
CA LYS A 88 -20.61 -16.26 -11.75
C LYS A 88 -19.39 -15.37 -11.90
N VAL A 89 -19.25 -14.78 -13.09
CA VAL A 89 -18.28 -13.72 -13.33
C VAL A 89 -19.03 -12.46 -13.69
N TYR A 90 -18.65 -11.37 -13.04
CA TYR A 90 -19.11 -10.02 -13.33
C TYR A 90 -17.91 -9.20 -13.75
N GLY A 91 -18.11 -8.02 -14.35
CA GLY A 91 -16.98 -7.15 -14.63
C GLY A 91 -17.26 -6.12 -15.69
N SER A 92 -16.18 -5.59 -16.26
CA SER A 92 -16.22 -4.67 -17.39
C SER A 92 -15.13 -5.01 -18.39
N THR A 93 -15.44 -4.90 -19.68
CA THR A 93 -14.46 -4.95 -20.77
C THR A 93 -13.75 -3.60 -20.97
N GLY A 94 -13.95 -2.64 -20.06
CA GLY A 94 -13.41 -1.28 -20.10
C GLY A 94 -14.24 -0.29 -20.92
N CYS A 95 -15.35 -0.74 -21.50
CA CYS A 95 -16.38 0.09 -22.12
C CYS A 95 -17.78 -0.48 -21.85
N ASN A 96 -17.92 -1.80 -21.78
CA ASN A 96 -19.19 -2.44 -21.51
C ASN A 96 -19.11 -3.28 -20.25
N ASP A 97 -20.23 -3.34 -19.54
CA ASP A 97 -20.39 -4.24 -18.40
C ASP A 97 -20.51 -5.66 -18.94
N LEU A 98 -19.93 -6.61 -18.21
CA LEU A 98 -19.84 -8.01 -18.57
C LEU A 98 -20.43 -8.85 -17.45
N ASN A 99 -21.28 -9.80 -17.82
CA ASN A 99 -21.78 -10.84 -16.93
C ASN A 99 -21.58 -12.19 -17.60
N GLY A 100 -21.32 -13.23 -16.82
CA GLY A 100 -21.16 -14.59 -17.32
C GLY A 100 -21.04 -15.62 -16.21
N ARG A 101 -20.55 -16.80 -16.58
CA ARG A 101 -20.34 -17.91 -15.66
C ARG A 101 -18.93 -18.46 -15.81
N PHE A 102 -18.45 -19.11 -14.76
CA PHE A 102 -17.22 -19.89 -14.85
C PHE A 102 -17.39 -21.26 -14.22
N GLN A 103 -16.52 -22.18 -14.61
CA GLN A 103 -16.34 -23.49 -13.96
C GLN A 103 -14.88 -23.60 -13.57
N GLN A 104 -14.61 -24.16 -12.40
CA GLN A 104 -13.25 -24.31 -11.89
C GLN A 104 -13.07 -25.70 -11.27
N SER A 105 -11.96 -26.36 -11.60
CA SER A 105 -11.53 -27.63 -10.99
C SER A 105 -10.00 -27.70 -10.99
N GLY A 106 -9.39 -27.73 -9.80
CA GLY A 106 -7.94 -27.58 -9.65
C GLY A 106 -7.43 -26.30 -10.30
N THR A 107 -6.49 -26.42 -11.23
CA THR A 107 -5.99 -25.29 -12.03
C THR A 107 -6.75 -25.09 -13.34
N ASN A 108 -7.76 -25.91 -13.64
CA ASN A 108 -8.61 -25.70 -14.80
C ASN A 108 -9.68 -24.66 -14.48
N ILE A 109 -9.86 -23.70 -15.39
CA ILE A 109 -10.91 -22.70 -15.32
C ILE A 109 -11.41 -22.41 -16.73
N ASN A 110 -12.73 -22.32 -16.88
CA ASN A 110 -13.37 -22.00 -18.15
C ASN A 110 -14.48 -20.98 -17.92
N PHE A 111 -14.56 -19.99 -18.79
CA PHE A 111 -15.62 -19.01 -18.77
C PHE A 111 -16.62 -19.27 -19.90
N LYS A 112 -17.89 -18.95 -19.65
CA LYS A 112 -18.98 -19.19 -20.60
C LYS A 112 -20.15 -18.23 -20.37
N ASP A 113 -21.09 -18.26 -21.30
CA ASP A 113 -22.38 -17.58 -21.20
C ASP A 113 -22.24 -16.06 -20.96
N PHE A 114 -21.29 -15.43 -21.65
CA PHE A 114 -21.07 -13.99 -21.53
C PHE A 114 -22.19 -13.19 -22.19
N ILE A 115 -22.67 -12.18 -21.48
CA ILE A 115 -23.50 -11.10 -21.99
C ILE A 115 -22.83 -9.77 -21.65
N THR A 116 -22.89 -8.82 -22.57
CA THR A 116 -22.32 -7.48 -22.39
C THR A 116 -23.34 -6.41 -22.68
N THR A 117 -23.15 -5.22 -22.13
CA THR A 117 -23.83 -4.02 -22.64
C THR A 117 -23.25 -3.61 -23.99
N GLU A 118 -23.90 -2.69 -24.70
CA GLU A 118 -23.52 -2.26 -26.06
C GLU A 118 -23.28 -0.74 -26.15
N ARG A 119 -22.53 -0.17 -25.21
CA ARG A 119 -21.99 1.18 -25.30
C ARG A 119 -20.92 1.21 -26.39
N ALA A 120 -20.97 2.26 -27.21
CA ALA A 120 -19.95 2.52 -28.23
C ALA A 120 -18.80 3.32 -27.61
N CYS A 121 -17.58 2.76 -27.60
CA CYS A 121 -16.36 3.49 -27.22
C CYS A 121 -15.23 3.29 -28.24
N HIS A 122 -14.33 4.26 -28.30
CA HIS A 122 -13.06 4.12 -29.00
C HIS A 122 -11.98 3.67 -28.02
N SER A 123 -11.27 2.58 -28.33
CA SER A 123 -10.24 2.02 -27.45
C SER A 123 -9.12 1.36 -28.24
N ALA A 124 -7.88 1.43 -27.73
CA ALA A 124 -6.76 0.67 -28.24
C ALA A 124 -6.96 -0.84 -28.04
N THR A 125 -7.55 -1.25 -26.91
CA THR A 125 -7.91 -2.64 -26.63
C THR A 125 -9.40 -2.86 -26.90
N ARG A 126 -9.70 -3.57 -27.99
CA ARG A 126 -11.08 -3.81 -28.40
C ARG A 126 -11.75 -4.85 -27.49
N GLU A 127 -12.98 -4.59 -27.06
CA GLU A 127 -13.79 -5.54 -26.27
C GLU A 127 -13.79 -6.95 -26.85
N ARG A 128 -13.98 -7.09 -28.18
CA ARG A 128 -13.99 -8.40 -28.84
C ARG A 128 -12.70 -9.21 -28.64
N ASP A 129 -11.56 -8.55 -28.42
CA ASP A 129 -10.30 -9.25 -28.15
C ASP A 129 -10.26 -9.79 -26.71
N ILE A 130 -10.85 -9.05 -25.75
CA ILE A 130 -11.02 -9.50 -24.36
C ILE A 130 -11.96 -10.71 -24.31
N LEU A 131 -13.15 -10.61 -24.93
CA LEU A 131 -14.12 -11.70 -24.97
C LEU A 131 -13.56 -12.96 -25.64
N LYS A 132 -12.83 -12.80 -26.74
CA LYS A 132 -12.17 -13.92 -27.43
C LYS A 132 -11.12 -14.57 -26.55
N ALA A 133 -10.31 -13.79 -25.83
CA ALA A 133 -9.33 -14.35 -24.91
C ALA A 133 -10.00 -15.11 -23.75
N LEU A 134 -11.06 -14.55 -23.15
CA LEU A 134 -11.83 -15.23 -22.10
C LEU A 134 -12.40 -16.58 -22.57
N ALA A 135 -12.90 -16.65 -23.81
CA ALA A 135 -13.40 -17.89 -24.41
C ALA A 135 -12.28 -18.93 -24.68
N GLU A 136 -11.02 -18.52 -24.81
CA GLU A 136 -9.88 -19.41 -25.02
C GLU A 136 -9.29 -19.95 -23.70
N VAL A 137 -9.68 -19.39 -22.54
CA VAL A 137 -9.14 -19.78 -21.23
C VAL A 137 -9.51 -21.22 -20.90
N GLN A 138 -8.51 -21.99 -20.47
CA GLN A 138 -8.67 -23.36 -19.98
C GLN A 138 -7.95 -23.63 -18.66
N ARG A 139 -6.87 -22.89 -18.38
CA ARG A 139 -6.04 -23.09 -17.20
C ARG A 139 -5.69 -21.76 -16.55
N MET A 140 -5.36 -21.82 -15.27
CA MET A 140 -4.88 -20.69 -14.50
C MET A 140 -3.64 -21.06 -13.69
N THR A 141 -2.80 -20.06 -13.47
CA THR A 141 -1.73 -20.10 -12.46
C THR A 141 -1.74 -18.78 -11.71
N MET A 142 -1.24 -18.77 -10.48
CA MET A 142 -1.02 -17.53 -9.73
C MET A 142 0.46 -17.20 -9.69
N SER A 143 0.75 -15.91 -9.69
CA SER A 143 2.06 -15.38 -9.38
C SER A 143 1.95 -14.22 -8.42
N THR A 144 3.05 -13.87 -7.77
CA THR A 144 3.17 -12.63 -7.01
C THR A 144 4.40 -11.85 -7.40
N GLN A 145 4.24 -10.53 -7.49
CA GLN A 145 5.31 -9.58 -7.69
C GLN A 145 5.11 -8.43 -6.72
N TYR A 146 6.14 -8.08 -5.96
CA TYR A 146 6.06 -7.05 -4.92
C TYR A 146 4.93 -7.27 -3.90
N ASN A 147 4.49 -8.52 -3.61
CA ASN A 147 3.30 -8.84 -2.78
C ASN A 147 1.93 -8.50 -3.41
N ILE A 148 1.89 -8.23 -4.71
CA ILE A 148 0.63 -8.19 -5.49
C ILE A 148 0.41 -9.57 -6.05
N GLU A 149 -0.80 -10.07 -5.96
CA GLU A 149 -1.19 -11.33 -6.57
C GLU A 149 -1.69 -11.09 -7.99
N TYR A 150 -1.28 -11.98 -8.90
CA TYR A 150 -1.69 -11.96 -10.29
C TYR A 150 -2.27 -13.32 -10.66
N LEU A 151 -3.36 -13.28 -11.39
CA LEU A 151 -4.00 -14.42 -12.01
C LEU A 151 -3.60 -14.49 -13.48
N ASN A 152 -2.85 -15.53 -13.84
CA ASN A 152 -2.40 -15.76 -15.20
C ASN A 152 -3.33 -16.78 -15.86
N LEU A 153 -4.14 -16.32 -16.81
CA LEU A 153 -5.08 -17.16 -17.55
C LEU A 153 -4.43 -17.68 -18.83
N MET A 154 -4.54 -18.98 -19.05
CA MET A 154 -3.83 -19.72 -20.07
C MET A 154 -4.80 -20.44 -21.01
N ASN A 155 -4.44 -20.47 -22.29
CA ASN A 155 -5.17 -21.26 -23.29
C ASN A 155 -4.81 -22.76 -23.23
N SER A 156 -5.46 -23.54 -24.09
CA SER A 156 -5.21 -24.98 -24.26
C SER A 156 -3.75 -25.33 -24.55
N LYS A 157 -3.03 -24.44 -25.25
CA LYS A 157 -1.61 -24.60 -25.61
C LYS A 157 -0.66 -24.26 -24.45
N GLY A 158 -1.18 -23.87 -23.30
CA GLY A 158 -0.37 -23.45 -22.14
C GLY A 158 0.27 -22.06 -22.31
N GLN A 159 -0.24 -21.23 -23.21
CA GLN A 159 0.21 -19.85 -23.35
C GLN A 159 -0.60 -18.94 -22.43
N VAL A 160 0.07 -18.09 -21.65
CA VAL A 160 -0.60 -17.01 -20.90
C VAL A 160 -1.16 -16.01 -21.91
N ILE A 161 -2.49 -15.90 -21.93
CA ILE A 161 -3.23 -15.02 -22.84
C ILE A 161 -3.83 -13.81 -22.13
N MET A 162 -4.04 -13.89 -20.82
CA MET A 162 -4.43 -12.75 -20.00
C MET A 162 -3.68 -12.80 -18.66
N VAL A 163 -3.24 -11.63 -18.19
CA VAL A 163 -2.75 -11.44 -16.82
C VAL A 163 -3.70 -10.47 -16.15
N LEU A 164 -4.23 -10.89 -15.01
CA LEU A 164 -5.08 -10.05 -14.19
C LEU A 164 -4.37 -9.78 -12.87
N LYS A 165 -4.51 -8.56 -12.35
CA LYS A 165 -3.94 -8.10 -11.10
C LYS A 165 -5.05 -8.12 -10.04
N HIS A 166 -4.80 -8.72 -8.88
CA HIS A 166 -5.78 -8.71 -7.80
C HIS A 166 -6.06 -7.27 -7.39
N HIS A 167 -7.33 -6.89 -7.38
CA HIS A 167 -7.77 -5.57 -6.99
C HIS A 167 -7.79 -5.49 -5.45
N ASN A 168 -6.60 -5.33 -4.87
CA ASN A 168 -6.41 -5.49 -3.43
C ASN A 168 -6.54 -4.16 -2.68
N LEU A 169 -7.75 -3.60 -2.66
CA LEU A 169 -8.11 -2.49 -1.75
C LEU A 169 -7.98 -2.92 -0.26
N ASP A 170 -8.05 -4.22 0.01
CA ASP A 170 -8.08 -4.80 1.36
C ASP A 170 -6.73 -4.87 2.08
N LEU A 171 -5.62 -4.62 1.39
CA LEU A 171 -4.30 -4.60 2.04
C LEU A 171 -4.28 -3.57 3.18
N MET A 172 -4.78 -2.37 2.90
CA MET A 172 -4.81 -1.26 3.84
C MET A 172 -6.14 -1.17 4.60
N ASN A 173 -7.20 -1.84 4.14
CA ASN A 173 -8.48 -1.80 4.81
C ASN A 173 -8.40 -2.39 6.24
N GLY A 174 -8.82 -1.63 7.24
CA GLY A 174 -8.90 -2.05 8.63
C GLY A 174 -8.29 -1.07 9.63
N VAL A 175 -8.04 -1.58 10.84
CA VAL A 175 -7.52 -0.81 11.97
C VAL A 175 -6.03 -1.11 12.17
N TRP A 176 -5.25 -0.06 12.38
CA TRP A 176 -3.80 -0.10 12.42
C TRP A 176 -3.26 0.68 13.60
N ILE A 177 -2.32 0.10 14.32
CA ILE A 177 -1.52 0.80 15.34
C ILE A 177 -0.27 1.35 14.66
N VAL A 178 0.07 2.61 14.93
CA VAL A 178 1.31 3.20 14.42
C VAL A 178 2.48 2.69 15.26
N ARG A 179 3.40 1.97 14.63
CA ARG A 179 4.59 1.41 15.28
C ARG A 179 5.79 2.32 15.12
N GLU A 180 5.95 2.91 13.95
CA GLU A 180 7.07 3.78 13.61
C GLU A 180 6.59 4.90 12.70
N ALA A 181 7.08 6.12 12.96
CA ALA A 181 6.91 7.28 12.09
C ALA A 181 8.29 7.92 11.89
N ASP A 182 8.70 8.10 10.64
CA ASP A 182 10.01 8.67 10.24
C ASP A 182 11.22 8.05 10.99
N GLY A 183 11.26 6.73 11.12
CA GLY A 183 12.36 6.04 11.80
C GLY A 183 12.29 6.04 13.34
N VAL A 184 11.28 6.67 13.94
CA VAL A 184 11.12 6.78 15.39
C VAL A 184 10.00 5.86 15.87
N ASN A 185 10.30 5.01 16.86
CA ASN A 185 9.32 4.11 17.44
C ASN A 185 8.24 4.88 18.20
N VAL A 186 6.98 4.64 17.83
CA VAL A 186 5.80 5.12 18.53
C VAL A 186 5.39 4.05 19.54
N ARG A 187 5.50 4.37 20.84
CA ARG A 187 5.22 3.42 21.92
C ARG A 187 3.77 3.43 22.39
N ASP A 188 3.07 4.53 22.17
CA ASP A 188 1.69 4.68 22.60
C ASP A 188 0.75 3.92 21.66
N LYS A 189 0.12 2.86 22.18
CA LYS A 189 -0.82 2.02 21.44
C LYS A 189 -2.15 2.72 21.14
N ASN A 190 -2.41 3.89 21.73
CA ASN A 190 -3.55 4.72 21.38
C ASN A 190 -3.34 5.47 20.07
N VAL A 191 -2.10 5.58 19.60
CA VAL A 191 -1.79 6.11 18.27
C VAL A 191 -2.17 5.06 17.23
N ARG A 192 -3.32 5.28 16.59
CA ARG A 192 -3.93 4.31 15.68
C ARG A 192 -4.73 5.01 14.60
N MET A 193 -4.96 4.31 13.51
CA MET A 193 -5.81 4.76 12.43
C MET A 193 -6.71 3.65 11.92
N VAL A 194 -7.85 4.06 11.38
CA VAL A 194 -8.78 3.25 10.63
C VAL A 194 -8.68 3.75 9.19
N ILE A 195 -8.34 2.84 8.30
CA ILE A 195 -8.32 3.07 6.87
C ILE A 195 -9.48 2.25 6.33
N ASP A 196 -10.51 2.92 5.85
CA ASP A 196 -11.63 2.29 5.17
C ASP A 196 -11.43 2.44 3.67
N ALA A 197 -10.92 1.39 3.03
CA ALA A 197 -10.66 1.40 1.59
C ALA A 197 -11.96 1.32 0.77
N THR A 198 -13.08 0.90 1.37
CA THR A 198 -14.39 0.84 0.72
C THR A 198 -15.04 2.22 0.71
N MET A 199 -15.03 2.91 1.86
CA MET A 199 -15.57 4.26 2.01
C MET A 199 -14.57 5.35 1.58
N GLN A 200 -13.33 4.97 1.29
CA GLN A 200 -12.22 5.89 0.96
C GLN A 200 -11.95 6.92 2.05
N THR A 201 -12.03 6.50 3.32
CA THR A 201 -11.83 7.40 4.47
C THR A 201 -10.66 6.98 5.35
N LEU A 202 -9.99 7.98 5.88
CA LEU A 202 -8.99 7.87 6.94
C LEU A 202 -9.56 8.48 8.21
N HIS A 203 -9.47 7.75 9.32
CA HIS A 203 -9.73 8.28 10.66
C HIS A 203 -8.57 7.89 11.57
N GLY A 204 -8.07 8.78 12.41
CA GLY A 204 -6.93 8.45 13.27
C GLY A 204 -6.89 9.21 14.57
N ASN A 205 -6.21 8.62 15.55
CA ASN A 205 -5.74 9.27 16.75
C ASN A 205 -4.21 9.31 16.68
N THR A 206 -3.62 10.50 16.69
CA THR A 206 -2.17 10.72 16.62
C THR A 206 -1.51 10.82 18.01
N GLY A 207 -2.28 10.53 19.07
CA GLY A 207 -1.89 10.66 20.48
C GLY A 207 -2.45 11.94 21.10
N CYS A 208 -2.29 13.08 20.41
CA CYS A 208 -2.79 14.39 20.85
C CYS A 208 -4.11 14.77 20.16
N ASN A 209 -4.21 14.53 18.85
CA ASN A 209 -5.35 14.95 18.04
C ASN A 209 -6.04 13.78 17.34
N ILE A 210 -7.27 14.06 16.91
CA ILE A 210 -7.99 13.23 15.95
C ILE A 210 -7.77 13.79 14.56
N ILE A 211 -7.46 12.89 13.62
CA ILE A 211 -7.33 13.21 12.20
C ILE A 211 -8.46 12.56 11.41
N ASN A 212 -8.93 13.24 10.38
CA ASN A 212 -9.84 12.69 9.38
C ASN A 212 -9.34 13.08 7.99
N GLY A 213 -9.44 12.19 7.01
CA GLY A 213 -9.07 12.49 5.63
C GLY A 213 -9.74 11.54 4.66
N ILE A 214 -9.39 11.69 3.40
CA ILE A 214 -9.84 10.79 2.33
C ILE A 214 -8.67 9.99 1.78
N ILE A 215 -8.98 8.88 1.14
CA ILE A 215 -7.99 7.98 0.55
C ILE A 215 -8.22 7.94 -0.95
N HIS A 216 -7.17 8.22 -1.71
CA HIS A 216 -7.15 8.00 -3.15
C HIS A 216 -6.34 6.74 -3.48
N ILE A 217 -6.91 5.86 -4.30
CA ILE A 217 -6.28 4.62 -4.74
C ILE A 217 -6.20 4.63 -6.25
N ASP A 218 -4.98 4.80 -6.77
CA ASP A 218 -4.72 4.77 -8.20
C ASP A 218 -4.61 3.32 -8.68
N ALA A 219 -5.70 2.82 -9.27
CA ALA A 219 -5.77 1.45 -9.79
C ALA A 219 -4.72 1.16 -10.89
N SER A 220 -4.18 2.18 -11.55
CA SER A 220 -3.12 2.02 -12.56
C SER A 220 -1.76 1.72 -11.95
N LYS A 221 -1.57 2.01 -10.66
CA LYS A 221 -0.31 1.83 -9.92
C LYS A 221 -0.40 0.67 -8.94
N ASP A 222 0.76 0.08 -8.70
CA ASP A 222 0.92 -1.05 -7.79
C ASP A 222 0.98 -0.56 -6.34
N HIS A 223 0.08 -1.09 -5.49
CA HIS A 223 -0.07 -0.71 -4.07
C HIS A 223 -0.27 0.78 -3.80
N ALA A 224 -0.77 1.54 -4.78
CA ALA A 224 -0.96 2.96 -4.62
C ALA A 224 -2.00 3.26 -3.55
N ILE A 225 -1.60 4.11 -2.63
CA ILE A 225 -2.48 4.69 -1.63
C ILE A 225 -1.96 6.09 -1.35
N GLN A 226 -2.85 7.06 -1.42
CA GLN A 226 -2.56 8.45 -1.14
C GLN A 226 -3.59 8.94 -0.14
N PHE A 227 -3.14 9.78 0.80
CA PHE A 227 -4.00 10.38 1.80
C PHE A 227 -4.13 11.86 1.49
N GLU A 228 -5.37 12.30 1.33
CA GLU A 228 -5.70 13.66 0.92
C GLU A 228 -6.65 14.28 1.94
N ASP A 229 -6.79 15.61 1.89
CA ASP A 229 -7.72 16.38 2.71
C ASP A 229 -7.68 16.00 4.21
N ILE A 230 -6.47 15.88 4.76
CA ILE A 230 -6.28 15.52 6.17
C ILE A 230 -6.57 16.75 7.05
N HIS A 231 -7.57 16.62 7.90
CA HIS A 231 -7.99 17.60 8.90
C HIS A 231 -7.65 17.10 10.31
N THR A 232 -7.22 17.99 11.20
CA THR A 232 -6.87 17.71 12.60
C THR A 232 -7.73 18.53 13.57
N THR A 233 -8.00 18.02 14.77
CA THR A 233 -8.72 18.75 15.83
C THR A 233 -7.96 19.94 16.42
N GLY A 234 -6.64 20.04 16.20
CA GLY A 234 -5.84 21.23 16.52
C GLY A 234 -5.64 21.53 18.01
N ASN A 235 -5.76 20.54 18.90
CA ASN A 235 -5.38 20.64 20.30
C ASN A 235 -3.86 20.86 20.42
N VAL A 236 -3.45 21.57 21.46
CA VAL A 236 -2.04 21.79 21.82
C VAL A 236 -1.67 20.86 22.97
N CYS A 237 -0.71 19.97 22.75
CA CYS A 237 -0.17 19.05 23.77
C CYS A 237 1.32 19.33 24.02
N ASP A 238 1.85 18.79 25.12
CA ASP A 238 3.26 18.95 25.51
C ASP A 238 4.25 18.36 24.49
N ASP A 239 3.84 17.31 23.76
CA ASP A 239 4.63 16.69 22.69
C ASP A 239 3.78 16.56 21.42
N MET A 240 4.13 17.35 20.40
CA MET A 240 3.51 17.32 19.07
C MET A 240 4.35 16.54 18.05
N THR A 241 5.52 16.04 18.45
CA THR A 241 6.53 15.46 17.54
C THR A 241 5.96 14.27 16.78
N THR A 242 5.29 13.37 17.51
CA THR A 242 4.68 12.16 16.93
C THR A 242 3.58 12.51 15.94
N GLU A 243 2.70 13.45 16.29
CA GLU A 243 1.64 13.90 15.39
C GLU A 243 2.18 14.52 14.11
N THR A 244 3.13 15.44 14.21
CA THR A 244 3.75 16.06 13.03
C THR A 244 4.40 15.02 12.12
N ALA A 245 5.13 14.05 12.70
CA ALA A 245 5.75 12.99 11.92
C ALA A 245 4.72 12.11 11.19
N ILE A 246 3.59 11.80 11.83
CA ILE A 246 2.51 11.03 11.20
C ILE A 246 1.85 11.82 10.07
N LEU A 247 1.52 13.10 10.27
CA LEU A 247 0.89 13.93 9.24
C LEU A 247 1.79 14.06 8.00
N VAL A 248 3.08 14.33 8.20
CA VAL A 248 4.07 14.41 7.11
C VAL A 248 4.20 13.06 6.39
N ALA A 249 4.24 11.96 7.13
CA ALA A 249 4.34 10.64 6.53
C ALA A 249 3.09 10.29 5.70
N LEU A 250 1.89 10.62 6.19
CA LEU A 250 0.64 10.42 5.44
C LEU A 250 0.62 11.24 4.16
N GLU A 251 1.01 12.52 4.22
CA GLU A 251 1.10 13.41 3.05
C GLU A 251 2.13 12.92 2.01
N GLN A 252 3.25 12.35 2.47
CA GLN A 252 4.29 11.84 1.59
C GLN A 252 3.98 10.46 0.98
N THR A 253 2.97 9.77 1.49
CA THR A 253 2.69 8.39 1.10
C THR A 253 2.17 8.34 -0.34
N GLU A 254 2.82 7.51 -1.17
CA GLU A 254 2.36 7.19 -2.52
C GLU A 254 2.00 5.71 -2.69
N SER A 255 2.54 4.85 -1.85
CA SER A 255 2.30 3.40 -1.93
C SER A 255 2.43 2.71 -0.58
N CYS A 256 2.00 1.45 -0.53
CA CYS A 256 2.14 0.59 0.63
C CYS A 256 2.86 -0.73 0.31
N LYS A 257 3.40 -1.40 1.32
CA LYS A 257 4.05 -2.70 1.20
C LYS A 257 3.77 -3.57 2.40
N ARG A 258 3.21 -4.77 2.15
CA ARG A 258 3.13 -5.81 3.17
C ARG A 258 4.53 -6.25 3.60
N ILE A 259 4.80 -6.17 4.91
CA ILE A 259 6.03 -6.68 5.51
C ILE A 259 5.83 -8.13 5.97
N ASN A 260 4.68 -8.44 6.57
CA ASN A 260 4.22 -9.78 6.92
C ASN A 260 2.69 -9.77 7.13
N ASP A 261 2.12 -10.85 7.65
CA ASP A 261 0.66 -10.98 7.86
C ASP A 261 0.08 -9.91 8.80
N ALA A 262 0.88 -9.40 9.73
CA ALA A 262 0.47 -8.42 10.74
C ALA A 262 1.02 -7.02 10.50
N GLN A 263 1.87 -6.80 9.47
CA GLN A 263 2.60 -5.54 9.32
C GLN A 263 2.59 -5.00 7.90
N VAL A 264 2.38 -3.70 7.79
CA VAL A 264 2.45 -2.95 6.52
C VAL A 264 3.29 -1.70 6.71
N ALA A 265 4.05 -1.34 5.68
CA ALA A 265 4.78 -0.09 5.59
C ALA A 265 4.11 0.83 4.56
N LEU A 266 4.05 2.12 4.86
CA LEU A 266 3.75 3.19 3.90
C LEU A 266 5.05 3.75 3.35
N LEU A 267 5.08 4.02 2.05
CA LEU A 267 6.27 4.45 1.33
C LEU A 267 6.03 5.74 0.58
N ASP A 268 7.07 6.59 0.56
CA ASP A 268 7.07 7.81 -0.24
C ASP A 268 7.36 7.56 -1.73
N HIS A 269 7.36 8.63 -2.53
CA HIS A 269 7.69 8.61 -3.97
C HIS A 269 9.08 8.04 -4.31
N LYS A 270 9.99 7.94 -3.33
CA LYS A 270 11.33 7.35 -3.50
C LYS A 270 11.39 5.91 -3.00
N GLY A 271 10.26 5.35 -2.54
CA GLY A 271 10.19 4.02 -1.95
C GLY A 271 10.79 3.93 -0.54
N ARG A 272 10.95 5.06 0.17
CA ARG A 272 11.42 5.06 1.56
C ARG A 272 10.24 4.83 2.49
N ILE A 273 10.44 4.02 3.53
CA ILE A 273 9.42 3.82 4.57
C ILE A 273 9.25 5.11 5.36
N VAL A 274 8.05 5.65 5.37
CA VAL A 274 7.68 6.84 6.15
C VAL A 274 6.83 6.49 7.37
N LEU A 275 6.13 5.35 7.32
CA LEU A 275 5.30 4.86 8.41
C LEU A 275 5.28 3.32 8.46
N MET A 276 5.33 2.73 9.66
CA MET A 276 5.08 1.29 9.86
C MET A 276 3.85 1.08 10.73
N LEU A 277 3.00 0.17 10.29
CA LEU A 277 1.70 -0.13 10.87
C LEU A 277 1.62 -1.60 11.29
N ASP A 278 1.11 -1.82 12.51
CA ASP A 278 0.73 -3.14 13.00
C ASP A 278 -0.79 -3.31 12.87
N ARG A 279 -1.23 -4.39 12.22
CA ARG A 279 -2.64 -4.74 12.08
C ARG A 279 -3.17 -5.13 13.45
N THR A 280 -4.26 -4.49 13.89
CA THR A 280 -4.96 -4.93 15.09
C THR A 280 -6.14 -5.81 14.73
N THR A 281 -6.38 -6.84 15.54
CA THR A 281 -7.68 -7.50 15.56
C THR A 281 -8.51 -6.73 16.57
N LEU A 282 -9.66 -6.18 16.15
CA LEU A 282 -10.64 -5.74 17.13
C LEU A 282 -10.99 -6.96 18.00
N PRO A 283 -11.00 -6.85 19.34
CA PRO A 283 -11.70 -7.84 20.14
C PRO A 283 -13.14 -7.88 19.60
N ARG A 284 -13.58 -9.07 19.17
CA ARG A 284 -15.00 -9.30 18.86
C ARG A 284 -15.84 -9.09 20.11
#